data_AF-A0A5C3LSM5-F1
#
_entry.id   AF-A0A5C3LSM5-F1
#
_cell.length_a   1.000
_cell.length_b   1.000
_cell.length_c   1.000
_cell.angle_alpha   90.00
_cell.angle_beta   90.00
_cell.angle_gamma   90.00
#
_symmetry.space_group_name_H-M   'P 1'
#
loop_
_entity.id
_entity.type
_entity.pdbx_description
1 polymer ?
#
loop_
_entity_poly.entity_id
_entity_poly.type
_entity_poly.pdbx_seq_one_letter_code
_entity_poly.pdbx_strand_id
1 'polypeptide(L)'
;LSFDLKDLILGFIPSQKDLLPLAFTSRSWHSLIVPRHSEYRELRLSSARPEVWAHLAHRADLASNIRNVCISEHTAISETYPKTLVE
;
A
#
# COMPACT_ATOMS: atom_id res chain seq x y z
N LEU A 1 3.23 -14.62 -16.73
CA LEU A 1 1.99 -13.90 -16.41
C LEU A 1 2.10 -12.45 -16.82
N SER A 2 1.04 -11.90 -17.42
CA SER A 2 0.88 -10.47 -17.67
C SER A 2 0.85 -9.68 -16.37
N PHE A 3 1.10 -8.37 -16.46
CA PHE A 3 1.04 -7.46 -15.33
C PHE A 3 -0.34 -7.49 -14.65
N ASP A 4 -1.42 -7.35 -15.42
CA ASP A 4 -2.79 -7.20 -14.88
C ASP A 4 -3.24 -8.43 -14.08
N LEU A 5 -2.88 -9.63 -14.55
CA LEU A 5 -3.22 -10.86 -13.82
C LEU A 5 -2.43 -10.99 -12.52
N LYS A 6 -1.17 -10.54 -12.49
CA LYS A 6 -0.39 -10.52 -11.25
C LYS A 6 -1.00 -9.56 -10.26
N ASP A 7 -1.33 -8.35 -10.69
CA ASP A 7 -1.95 -7.31 -9.84
C ASP A 7 -3.29 -7.81 -9.25
N LEU A 8 -4.11 -8.45 -10.09
CA LEU A 8 -5.36 -9.09 -9.65
C LEU A 8 -5.13 -10.18 -8.59
N ILE A 9 -4.18 -11.09 -8.81
CA ILE A 9 -3.84 -12.15 -7.85
C ILE A 9 -3.37 -11.55 -6.52
N LEU A 10 -2.49 -10.55 -6.57
CA LEU A 10 -1.99 -9.87 -5.37
C LEU A 10 -3.14 -9.19 -4.63
N GLY A 11 -4.10 -8.61 -5.35
CA GLY A 11 -5.33 -8.04 -4.79
C GLY A 11 -6.10 -8.99 -3.87
N PHE A 12 -6.12 -10.29 -4.17
CA PHE A 12 -6.82 -11.30 -3.36
C PHE A 12 -6.07 -11.73 -2.09
N ILE A 13 -4.82 -11.34 -1.90
CA ILE A 13 -4.04 -11.66 -0.70
C ILE A 13 -4.18 -10.49 0.28
N PRO A 14 -4.95 -10.60 1.38
CA PRO A 14 -5.23 -9.46 2.26
C PRO A 14 -4.06 -9.12 3.17
N SER A 15 -3.32 -10.13 3.63
CA SER A 15 -2.23 -10.01 4.59
C SER A 15 -0.93 -9.59 3.90
N GLN A 16 -0.34 -8.47 4.35
CA GLN A 16 0.98 -8.05 3.89
C GLN A 16 2.08 -9.10 4.19
N LYS A 17 1.95 -9.84 5.30
CA LYS A 17 2.92 -10.86 5.70
C LYS A 17 2.98 -12.01 4.69
N ASP A 18 1.88 -12.28 4.01
CA ASP A 18 1.80 -13.37 3.02
C ASP A 18 2.32 -12.93 1.65
N LEU A 19 2.38 -11.62 1.40
CA LEU A 19 2.94 -11.05 0.18
C LEU A 19 4.47 -11.04 0.18
N LEU A 20 5.11 -10.92 1.34
CA LEU A 20 6.57 -10.87 1.43
C LEU A 20 7.25 -12.15 0.90
N PRO A 21 6.86 -13.37 1.30
CA PRO A 21 7.40 -14.59 0.71
C PRO A 21 7.28 -14.61 -0.81
N LEU A 22 6.14 -14.16 -1.36
CA LEU A 22 5.90 -14.10 -2.79
C LEU A 22 6.85 -13.10 -3.48
N ALA A 23 7.13 -11.96 -2.87
CA ALA A 23 8.10 -10.98 -3.38
C ALA A 23 9.51 -11.57 -3.51
N PHE A 24 9.93 -12.44 -2.59
CA PHE A 24 11.25 -13.08 -2.62
C PHE A 24 11.39 -14.21 -3.66
N THR A 25 10.28 -14.69 -4.25
CA THR A 25 10.35 -15.74 -5.28
C THR A 25 10.89 -15.26 -6.62
N SER A 26 10.68 -13.98 -6.98
CA SER A 26 11.09 -13.42 -8.26
C SER A 26 11.18 -11.90 -8.22
N ARG A 27 12.16 -11.34 -8.93
CA ARG A 27 12.26 -9.88 -9.15
C ARG A 27 10.99 -9.28 -9.76
N SER A 28 10.28 -10.05 -10.60
CA SER A 28 9.04 -9.57 -11.21
C SER A 28 7.88 -9.47 -10.21
N TRP A 29 7.83 -10.33 -9.19
CA TRP A 29 6.84 -10.22 -8.11
C TRP A 29 7.25 -9.14 -7.14
N HIS A 30 8.54 -9.07 -6.81
CA HIS A 30 9.11 -8.02 -5.96
C HIS A 30 8.75 -6.61 -6.45
N SER A 31 8.91 -6.33 -7.75
CA SER A 31 8.62 -5.01 -8.33
C SER A 31 7.14 -4.60 -8.30
N LEU A 32 6.24 -5.57 -8.10
CA LEU A 32 4.80 -5.31 -7.97
C LEU A 32 4.37 -5.20 -6.51
N ILE A 33 4.93 -6.05 -5.66
CA ILE A 33 4.57 -6.09 -4.24
C ILE A 33 5.17 -4.91 -3.48
N VAL A 34 6.43 -4.55 -3.78
CA VAL A 34 7.13 -3.42 -3.14
C VAL A 34 7.31 -2.31 -4.17
N PRO A 35 6.81 -1.08 -3.93
CA PRO A 35 6.12 -0.61 -2.72
C PRO A 35 4.59 -0.79 -2.74
N ARG A 36 3.99 -1.18 -3.88
CA ARG A 36 2.54 -0.99 -4.13
C ARG A 36 1.62 -1.73 -3.17
N HIS A 37 1.97 -2.94 -2.74
CA HIS A 37 1.19 -3.67 -1.73
C HIS A 37 1.87 -3.72 -0.36
N SER A 38 3.15 -3.38 -0.24
CA SER A 38 3.79 -3.29 1.07
C SER A 38 3.45 -1.99 1.79
N GLU A 39 3.35 -0.88 1.06
CA GLU A 39 3.13 0.45 1.66
C GLU A 39 1.67 0.91 1.61
N TYR A 40 0.87 0.38 0.69
CA TYR A 40 -0.52 0.82 0.50
C TYR A 40 -1.55 -0.15 1.10
N ARG A 41 -1.19 -1.18 1.87
CA ARG A 41 -2.21 -2.06 2.49
C ARG A 41 -2.85 -1.45 3.73
N GLU A 42 -2.05 -0.70 4.48
CA GLU A 42 -2.45 -0.13 5.76
C GLU A 42 -2.06 1.35 5.80
N LEU A 43 -3.06 2.20 6.00
CA LEU A 43 -2.90 3.64 6.16
C LEU A 43 -3.23 4.00 7.60
N ARG A 44 -2.23 4.44 8.37
CA ARG A 44 -2.38 4.95 9.74
C ARG A 44 -1.89 6.39 9.78
N LEU A 45 -2.78 7.33 10.11
CA LEU A 45 -2.50 8.77 10.13
C LEU A 45 -2.90 9.36 11.49
N SER A 46 -1.98 10.11 12.10
CA SER A 46 -2.19 10.78 13.41
C SER A 46 -2.90 12.13 13.30
N SER A 47 -3.08 12.63 12.07
CA SER A 47 -3.78 13.86 11.75
C SER A 47 -4.23 13.87 10.29
N ALA A 48 -5.15 14.76 9.94
CA ALA A 48 -5.52 14.98 8.55
C ALA A 48 -4.31 15.53 7.77
N ARG A 49 -3.72 14.71 6.90
CA ARG A 49 -2.64 15.09 5.99
C ARG A 49 -3.20 15.30 4.58
N PRO A 50 -3.52 16.54 4.16
CA PRO A 50 -4.17 16.80 2.86
C PRO A 50 -3.36 16.28 1.68
N GLU A 51 -2.02 16.32 1.77
CA GLU A 51 -1.10 15.85 0.74
C GLU A 51 -1.25 14.36 0.46
N VAL A 52 -1.40 13.54 1.52
CA VAL A 52 -1.62 12.09 1.38
C VAL A 52 -2.96 11.83 0.70
N TRP A 53 -4.01 12.57 1.07
CA TRP A 53 -5.32 12.43 0.42
C TRP A 53 -5.31 12.89 -1.03
N ALA A 54 -4.63 13.99 -1.35
CA ALA A 54 -4.46 14.47 -2.71
C ALA A 54 -3.71 13.44 -3.58
N HIS A 55 -2.65 12.82 -3.05
CA HIS A 55 -1.93 11.75 -3.71
C HIS A 55 -2.81 10.52 -3.97
N LEU A 56 -3.55 10.06 -2.96
CA LEU A 56 -4.44 8.92 -3.11
C LEU A 56 -5.58 9.18 -4.10
N ALA A 57 -6.10 10.40 -4.14
CA ALA A 57 -7.09 10.82 -5.14
C ALA A 57 -6.50 10.86 -6.55
N HIS A 58 -5.25 11.31 -6.70
CA HIS A 58 -4.56 11.36 -7.98
C HIS A 58 -4.15 9.95 -8.49
N ARG A 59 -3.76 9.07 -7.57
CA ARG A 59 -3.29 7.70 -7.83
C ARG A 59 -4.28 6.66 -7.35
N ALA A 60 -5.48 6.67 -7.95
CA ALA A 60 -6.54 5.71 -7.66
C ALA A 60 -6.10 4.25 -7.87
N ASP A 61 -5.17 4.01 -8.79
CA ASP A 61 -4.53 2.71 -9.02
C ASP A 61 -3.87 2.17 -7.74
N LEU A 62 -3.11 3.02 -7.05
CA LEU A 62 -2.42 2.64 -5.81
C LEU A 62 -3.35 2.66 -4.60
N ALA A 63 -4.26 3.65 -4.54
CA ALA A 63 -5.23 3.76 -3.46
C ALA A 63 -6.16 2.54 -3.38
N SER A 64 -6.45 1.89 -4.51
CA SER A 64 -7.24 0.65 -4.56
C SER A 64 -6.65 -0.50 -3.75
N ASN A 65 -5.35 -0.44 -3.43
CA ASN A 65 -4.65 -1.46 -2.63
C ASN A 65 -4.83 -1.30 -1.12
N ILE A 66 -5.42 -0.19 -0.67
CA ILE A 66 -5.70 0.09 0.74
C ILE A 66 -6.80 -0.81 1.26
N ARG A 67 -6.50 -1.51 2.35
CA ARG A 67 -7.45 -2.43 3.03
C ARG A 67 -7.89 -1.89 4.37
N ASN A 68 -6.98 -1.23 5.09
CA ASN A 68 -7.27 -0.68 6.40
C ASN A 68 -6.87 0.80 6.45
N VAL A 69 -7.80 1.64 6.89
CA VAL A 69 -7.56 3.06 7.16
C VAL A 69 -7.83 3.31 8.63
N CYS A 70 -6.82 3.79 9.35
CA CYS A 70 -6.93 4.22 10.72
C CYS A 70 -6.56 5.70 10.79
N ILE A 71 -7.53 6.53 11.16
CA ILE A 71 -7.33 7.95 11.42
C ILE A 71 -7.54 8.11 12.92
N SER A 72 -6.53 8.61 13.62
CA SER A 72 -6.59 8.89 15.05
C SER A 72 -6.15 10.33 15.26
N GLU A 73 -6.85 11.07 16.11
CA GLU A 73 -6.43 12.42 16.53
C GLU A 73 -5.31 12.39 17.59
N HIS A 74 -4.98 11.20 18.09
CA HIS A 74 -3.93 11.00 19.08
C HIS A 74 -2.57 10.85 18.39
N THR A 75 -1.64 11.74 18.72
CA THR A 75 -0.25 11.76 18.21
C THR A 75 0.60 10.56 18.60
N ALA A 76 0.07 9.65 19.42
CA ALA A 76 0.79 8.48 19.93
C ALA A 76 0.78 7.27 18.98
N ILE A 77 0.13 7.35 17.81
CA ILE A 77 0.12 6.23 16.86
C ILE A 77 1.35 6.27 15.94
N SER A 78 1.94 5.09 15.68
CA SER A 78 2.97 4.94 14.65
C SER A 78 2.32 5.15 13.27
N GLU A 79 2.66 6.24 12.62
CA GLU A 79 2.11 6.58 11.30
C GLU A 79 2.67 5.65 10.22
N THR A 80 1.77 5.08 9.44
CA THR A 80 2.08 4.23 8.29
C THR A 80 1.37 4.81 7.10
N TYR A 81 2.12 5.39 6.18
CA TYR A 81 1.62 5.90 4.92
C TYR A 81 2.72 5.70 3.88
N PRO A 82 2.36 5.62 2.59
CA PRO A 82 3.34 5.49 1.53
C PRO A 82 4.27 6.70 1.55
N LYS A 83 5.53 6.49 1.92
CA LYS A 83 6.54 7.57 1.99
C LYS A 83 7.36 7.64 0.71
N THR A 84 7.55 6.50 0.03
CA THR A 84 8.38 6.42 -1.18
C THR A 84 7.77 7.09 -2.41
N LEU A 85 6.49 7.46 -2.36
CA LEU A 85 5.75 7.96 -3.53
C LEU A 85 4.95 9.25 -3.25
N VAL A 86 5.08 9.82 -2.05
CA VAL A 86 4.46 11.10 -1.66
C VAL A 86 5.49 12.25 -1.66
N GLU A 87 6.76 11.96 -1.97
CA GLU A 87 7.82 12.96 -2.24
C GLU A 87 7.90 13.35 -3.72
#